data_AF-C9QPA3-F1
#
_entry.id   AF-C9QPA3-F1
#
_cell.length_a   1.000
_cell.length_b   1.000
_cell.length_c   1.000
_cell.angle_alpha   90.00
_cell.angle_beta   90.00
_cell.angle_gamma   90.00
#
_symmetry.space_group_name_H-M   'P 1'
#
loop_
_entity.id
_entity.type
_entity.pdbx_description
1 polymer ?
#
loop_
_entity_poly.entity_id
_entity_poly.type
_entity_poly.pdbx_seq_one_letter_code
_entity_poly.pdbx_strand_id
1 'polypeptide(L)'
;MRSKKGLEISSFLDLEQSLRESRFENSTSCVDWRAIFEGRTKLRPSNLHLSYFDWHQNRVSFNNSDNFRVLNKRPHSLLLKHVGDHKIFCVNASCDCEHSKNVSRKTYFSPIYGYVIFFDHIIRRIN
;
A
#
# COMPACT_ATOMS: atom_id res chain seq x y z
N MET A 1 12.66 2.57 -4.45
CA MET A 1 12.90 2.01 -5.81
C MET A 1 13.01 3.15 -6.81
N ARG A 2 13.85 3.06 -7.86
CA ARG A 2 13.99 4.12 -8.89
C ARG A 2 13.36 3.71 -10.22
N SER A 3 12.74 4.68 -10.90
CA SER A 3 12.25 4.58 -12.28
C SER A 3 13.41 4.41 -13.26
N LYS A 4 13.13 4.03 -14.52
CA LYS A 4 14.14 3.98 -15.59
C LYS A 4 14.78 5.35 -15.86
N LYS A 5 14.15 6.46 -15.44
CA LYS A 5 14.69 7.82 -15.54
C LYS A 5 15.36 8.31 -14.24
N GLY A 6 15.60 7.43 -13.27
CA GLY A 6 16.31 7.74 -12.03
C GLY A 6 15.46 8.39 -10.92
N LEU A 7 14.18 8.68 -11.16
CA LEU A 7 13.26 9.25 -10.17
C LEU A 7 12.89 8.18 -9.14
N GLU A 8 12.72 8.54 -7.88
CA GLU A 8 12.14 7.60 -6.90
C GLU A 8 10.73 7.22 -7.34
N ILE A 9 10.21 6.06 -6.96
CA ILE A 9 8.79 5.71 -7.14
C ILE A 9 8.34 5.02 -5.86
N SER A 10 7.17 5.42 -5.36
CA SER A 10 6.50 4.80 -4.22
C SER A 10 5.03 4.54 -4.53
N SER A 11 4.50 3.48 -3.94
CA SER A 11 3.08 3.16 -3.95
C SER A 11 2.69 2.51 -2.64
N PHE A 12 1.40 2.60 -2.30
CA PHE A 12 0.82 1.96 -1.13
C PHE A 12 -0.03 0.78 -1.56
N LEU A 13 0.43 -0.46 -1.30
CA LEU A 13 -0.22 -1.70 -1.72
C LEU A 13 -1.06 -2.30 -0.59
N ASP A 14 -2.27 -2.75 -0.88
CA ASP A 14 -2.98 -3.70 -0.03
C ASP A 14 -2.37 -5.09 -0.22
N LEU A 15 -1.48 -5.48 0.70
CA LEU A 15 -0.73 -6.73 0.59
C LEU A 15 -1.64 -7.95 0.67
N GLU A 16 -2.67 -7.91 1.52
CA GLU A 16 -3.58 -9.04 1.71
C GLU A 16 -4.40 -9.27 0.43
N GLN A 17 -5.01 -8.22 -0.12
CA GLN A 17 -5.74 -8.34 -1.38
C GLN A 17 -4.81 -8.82 -2.50
N SER A 18 -3.60 -8.28 -2.61
CA SER A 18 -2.64 -8.68 -3.65
C SER A 18 -2.22 -10.15 -3.57
N LEU A 19 -2.01 -10.68 -2.36
CA LEU A 19 -1.69 -12.09 -2.15
C LEU A 19 -2.90 -13.01 -2.41
N ARG A 20 -4.11 -12.54 -2.12
CA ARG A 20 -5.35 -13.26 -2.45
C ARG A 20 -5.57 -13.32 -3.95
N GLU A 21 -5.42 -12.19 -4.63
CA GLU A 21 -5.64 -12.05 -6.07
C GLU A 21 -4.62 -12.79 -6.93
N SER A 22 -3.40 -13.02 -6.44
CA SER A 22 -2.40 -13.80 -7.19
C SER A 22 -2.78 -15.27 -7.43
N ARG A 23 -3.88 -15.74 -6.82
CA ARG A 23 -4.43 -17.08 -7.05
C ARG A 23 -5.40 -17.12 -8.23
N PHE A 24 -5.76 -15.96 -8.78
CA PHE A 24 -6.74 -15.83 -9.86
C PHE A 24 -6.07 -15.20 -11.08
N GLU A 25 -5.75 -16.01 -12.08
CA GLU A 25 -5.05 -15.58 -13.30
C GLU A 25 -5.77 -14.46 -14.07
N ASN A 26 -7.08 -14.32 -13.89
CA ASN A 26 -7.89 -13.29 -14.54
C ASN A 26 -7.96 -11.96 -13.76
N SER A 27 -7.27 -11.81 -12.62
CA SER A 27 -7.23 -10.53 -11.91
C SER A 27 -6.39 -9.51 -12.68
N THR A 28 -6.93 -8.30 -12.86
CA THR A 28 -6.22 -7.16 -13.42
C THR A 28 -5.04 -6.67 -12.56
N SER A 29 -4.96 -7.08 -11.29
CA SER A 29 -3.87 -6.76 -10.38
C SER A 29 -3.07 -8.00 -9.95
N CYS A 30 -3.12 -9.08 -10.73
CA CYS A 30 -2.39 -10.31 -10.43
C CYS A 30 -0.88 -10.06 -10.38
N VAL A 31 -0.28 -10.35 -9.22
CA VAL A 31 1.16 -10.24 -8.97
C VAL A 31 1.74 -11.65 -8.81
N ASP A 32 2.80 -11.97 -9.57
CA ASP A 32 3.55 -13.21 -9.40
C ASP A 32 4.43 -13.16 -8.14
N TRP A 33 3.80 -13.33 -6.98
CA TRP A 33 4.47 -13.36 -5.67
C TRP A 33 5.51 -14.47 -5.58
N ARG A 34 5.30 -15.60 -6.27
CA ARG A 34 6.26 -16.69 -6.30
C ARG A 34 7.57 -16.25 -6.95
N ALA A 35 7.52 -15.65 -8.13
CA ALA A 35 8.71 -15.11 -8.78
C ALA A 35 9.36 -13.97 -7.99
N ILE A 36 8.58 -13.17 -7.25
CA ILE A 36 9.11 -12.12 -6.37
C ILE A 36 9.88 -12.73 -5.19
N PHE A 37 9.31 -13.72 -4.50
CA PHE A 37 9.97 -14.37 -3.37
C PHE A 37 11.20 -15.19 -3.79
N GLU A 38 11.16 -15.80 -4.97
CA GLU A 38 12.30 -16.51 -5.57
C GLU A 38 13.33 -15.55 -6.19
N GLY A 39 13.09 -14.22 -6.15
CA GLY A 39 14.01 -13.19 -6.64
C GLY A 39 14.13 -13.09 -8.16
N ARG A 40 13.28 -13.80 -8.93
CA ARG A 40 13.24 -13.74 -10.40
C ARG A 40 12.69 -12.43 -10.94
N THR A 41 11.79 -11.78 -10.19
CA THR A 41 11.25 -10.47 -10.55
C THR A 41 11.13 -9.56 -9.33
N LYS A 42 10.99 -8.26 -9.57
CA LYS A 42 10.81 -7.25 -8.51
C LYS A 42 9.36 -6.83 -8.43
N LEU A 43 8.84 -6.67 -7.22
CA LEU A 43 7.59 -5.96 -6.99
C LEU A 43 7.72 -4.53 -7.51
N ARG A 44 6.80 -4.10 -8.36
CA ARG A 44 6.77 -2.76 -8.94
C ARG A 44 5.58 -1.98 -8.36
N PRO A 45 5.76 -0.70 -8.01
CA PRO A 45 4.66 0.23 -7.83
C PRO A 45 3.77 0.23 -9.07
N SER A 46 2.46 0.17 -8.84
CA SER A 46 1.44 0.17 -9.88
C SER A 46 0.43 1.27 -9.61
N ASN A 47 -0.12 1.85 -10.67
CA ASN A 47 -1.23 2.81 -10.60
C ASN A 47 -2.55 2.17 -10.15
N LEU A 48 -2.60 0.85 -9.95
CA LEU A 48 -3.73 0.12 -9.37
C LEU A 48 -3.65 -0.01 -7.83
N HIS A 49 -2.51 0.36 -7.24
CA HIS A 49 -2.33 0.35 -5.78
C HIS A 49 -3.18 1.44 -5.10
N LEU A 50 -3.38 1.35 -3.78
CA LEU A 50 -4.18 2.30 -3.01
C LEU A 50 -3.72 3.75 -3.20
N SER A 51 -2.40 3.94 -3.31
CA SER A 51 -1.82 5.20 -3.76
C SER A 51 -0.64 4.91 -4.66
N TYR A 52 -0.49 5.71 -5.71
CA TYR A 52 0.65 5.69 -6.61
C TYR A 52 1.02 7.10 -6.98
N PHE A 53 2.31 7.42 -6.93
CA PHE A 53 2.81 8.71 -7.34
C PHE A 53 3.57 8.59 -8.66
N ASP A 54 2.99 9.16 -9.71
CA ASP A 54 3.63 9.29 -11.01
C ASP A 54 4.57 10.50 -11.01
N TRP A 55 5.86 10.23 -10.90
CA TRP A 55 6.90 11.26 -10.94
C TRP A 55 7.06 11.93 -12.31
N HIS A 56 6.63 11.30 -13.41
CA HIS A 56 6.68 11.92 -14.73
C HIS A 56 5.59 12.97 -14.89
N GLN A 57 4.39 12.69 -14.39
CA GLN A 57 3.25 13.60 -14.45
C GLN A 57 3.14 14.51 -13.22
N ASN A 58 3.99 14.29 -12.21
CA ASN A 58 3.90 14.92 -10.90
C ASN A 58 2.49 14.80 -10.30
N ARG A 59 1.90 13.60 -10.42
CA ARG A 59 0.49 13.35 -10.07
C ARG A 59 0.36 12.13 -9.18
N VAL A 60 -0.48 12.25 -8.16
CA VAL A 60 -0.92 11.12 -7.34
C VAL A 60 -2.22 10.53 -7.89
N SER A 61 -2.30 9.21 -7.92
CA SER A 61 -3.54 8.46 -8.17
C SER A 61 -3.90 7.65 -6.94
N PHE A 62 -5.20 7.49 -6.70
CA PHE A 62 -5.75 6.76 -5.57
C PHE A 62 -6.75 5.72 -6.06
N ASN A 63 -6.71 4.53 -5.47
CA ASN A 63 -7.67 3.47 -5.72
C ASN A 63 -8.19 2.89 -4.41
N ASN A 64 -9.35 2.26 -4.47
CA ASN A 64 -9.86 1.47 -3.34
C ASN A 64 -9.45 0.01 -3.53
N SER A 65 -9.31 -0.71 -2.42
CA SER A 65 -9.26 -2.18 -2.38
C SER A 65 -10.54 -2.75 -1.78
N ASP A 66 -10.65 -4.07 -1.77
CA ASP A 66 -11.67 -4.79 -0.99
C ASP A 66 -11.62 -4.43 0.50
N ASN A 67 -10.41 -4.20 1.04
CA ASN A 67 -10.21 -3.97 2.47
C ASN A 67 -10.18 -2.48 2.84
N PHE A 68 -9.82 -1.58 1.93
CA PHE A 68 -9.59 -0.17 2.24
C PHE A 68 -10.20 0.79 1.22
N ARG A 69 -10.76 1.89 1.75
CA ARG A 69 -11.16 3.07 0.98
C ARG A 69 -10.16 4.19 1.20
N VAL A 70 -9.71 4.83 0.12
CA VAL A 70 -8.86 6.02 0.22
C VAL A 70 -9.73 7.25 0.41
N LEU A 71 -9.44 8.02 1.47
CA LEU A 71 -10.15 9.26 1.77
C LEU A 71 -9.32 10.46 1.33
N ASN A 72 -9.69 11.09 0.22
CA ASN A 72 -9.03 12.31 -0.27
C ASN A 72 -9.59 13.57 0.40
N LYS A 73 -9.58 13.62 1.75
CA LYS A 73 -10.16 14.73 2.53
C LYS A 73 -9.15 15.67 3.16
N ARG A 74 -7.84 15.36 3.11
CA ARG A 74 -6.79 16.20 3.72
C ARG A 74 -5.62 16.44 2.75
N PRO A 75 -5.13 17.69 2.62
CA PRO A 75 -4.09 18.04 1.66
C PRO A 75 -2.70 17.44 1.93
N HIS A 76 -2.45 16.86 3.10
CA HIS A 76 -1.08 16.52 3.55
C HIS A 76 -0.84 15.05 3.93
N SER A 77 -1.81 14.16 3.70
CA SER A 77 -1.59 12.74 4.03
C SER A 77 -2.56 11.79 3.35
N LEU A 78 -2.07 10.61 2.98
CA LEU A 78 -2.92 9.48 2.62
C LEU A 78 -3.71 9.01 3.85
N LEU A 79 -5.04 9.08 3.77
CA LEU A 79 -5.96 8.53 4.75
C LEU A 79 -6.62 7.27 4.19
N LEU A 80 -6.60 6.21 4.98
CA LEU A 80 -7.21 4.94 4.64
C LEU A 80 -8.31 4.63 5.64
N LYS A 81 -9.48 4.24 5.13
CA LYS A 81 -10.59 3.72 5.91
C LYS A 81 -10.68 2.23 5.68
N HIS A 82 -10.55 1.42 6.72
CA HIS A 82 -10.82 -0.01 6.61
C HIS A 82 -12.32 -0.26 6.40
N VAL A 83 -12.66 -1.15 5.47
CA VAL A 83 -14.05 -1.38 5.05
C VAL A 83 -14.84 -2.08 6.15
N GLY A 84 -14.25 -3.07 6.82
CA GLY A 84 -14.97 -3.93 7.76
C GLY A 84 -15.34 -3.29 9.11
N ASP A 85 -14.47 -2.44 9.68
CA ASP A 85 -14.69 -1.82 10.99
C ASP A 85 -14.73 -0.29 10.94
N HIS A 86 -14.66 0.27 9.73
CA HIS A 86 -14.77 1.70 9.44
C HIS A 86 -13.71 2.60 10.09
N LYS A 87 -12.66 2.04 10.70
CA LYS A 87 -11.59 2.82 11.30
C LYS A 87 -10.79 3.53 10.22
N ILE A 88 -10.48 4.79 10.49
CA ILE A 88 -9.71 5.69 9.62
C ILE A 88 -8.33 5.93 10.22
N PHE A 89 -7.29 5.65 9.46
CA PHE A 89 -5.92 5.88 9.88
C PHE A 89 -5.12 6.63 8.84
N CYS A 90 -4.13 7.38 9.34
CA CYS A 90 -3.22 8.16 8.54
C CYS A 90 -1.92 7.39 8.32
N VAL A 91 -1.44 7.37 7.07
CA VAL A 91 -0.16 6.75 6.73
C VAL A 91 1.03 7.62 7.17
N ASN A 92 0.80 8.91 7.45
CA ASN A 92 1.82 9.79 8.00
C ASN A 92 2.12 9.40 9.45
N ALA A 93 3.37 9.01 9.72
CA ALA A 93 3.84 8.57 11.03
C ALA A 93 3.75 9.63 12.14
N SER A 94 3.73 10.91 11.76
CA SER A 94 3.62 12.03 12.71
C SER A 94 2.18 12.47 12.93
N CYS A 95 1.19 11.84 12.28
CA CYS A 95 -0.20 12.21 12.42
C CYS A 95 -0.85 11.47 13.60
N ASP A 96 -1.37 12.23 14.56
CA ASP A 96 -2.19 11.68 15.64
C ASP A 96 -3.67 11.66 15.23
N CYS A 97 -4.07 10.60 14.53
CA CYS A 97 -5.46 10.36 14.15
C CYS A 97 -6.17 9.48 15.20
N GLU A 98 -7.50 9.62 15.31
CA GLU A 98 -8.34 8.91 16.29
C GLU A 98 -8.06 7.40 16.40
N HIS A 99 -7.79 6.73 15.28
CA HIS A 99 -7.51 5.29 15.23
C HIS A 99 -6.02 4.95 15.04
N SER A 100 -5.11 5.86 15.36
CA SER A 100 -3.66 5.64 15.26
C SER A 100 -3.20 4.39 16.03
N LYS A 101 -3.82 4.14 17.20
CA LYS A 101 -3.57 2.96 18.05
C LYS A 101 -4.01 1.63 17.45
N ASN A 102 -4.84 1.65 16.39
CA ASN A 102 -5.27 0.45 15.68
C ASN A 102 -4.33 0.07 14.54
N VAL A 103 -3.25 0.82 14.32
CA VAL A 103 -2.29 0.53 13.27
C VAL A 103 -0.89 0.49 13.85
N SER A 104 -0.10 -0.48 13.41
CA SER A 104 1.33 -0.48 13.68
C SER A 104 2.10 -0.18 12.40
N ARG A 105 3.15 0.64 12.52
CA ARG A 105 4.05 0.98 11.41
C ARG A 105 5.43 0.41 11.70
N LYS A 106 5.93 -0.45 10.82
CA LYS A 106 7.27 -1.04 10.93
C LYS A 106 8.06 -0.78 9.65
N THR A 107 9.32 -0.39 9.79
CA THR A 107 10.20 -0.11 8.67
C THR A 107 11.32 -1.14 8.64
N TYR A 108 11.56 -1.73 7.47
CA TYR A 108 12.60 -2.73 7.27
C TYR A 108 13.47 -2.33 6.09
N PHE A 109 14.79 -2.52 6.21
CA PHE A 109 15.70 -2.35 5.08
C PHE A 109 15.73 -3.62 4.24
N SER A 110 15.56 -3.46 2.93
CA SER A 110 15.75 -4.51 1.93
C SER A 110 16.87 -4.07 0.97
N PRO A 111 17.89 -4.91 0.73
CA PRO A 111 18.89 -4.63 -0.31
C PRO A 111 18.28 -4.46 -1.71
N ILE A 112 17.12 -5.06 -1.97
CA ILE A 112 16.44 -5.04 -3.27
C ILE A 112 15.56 -3.79 -3.43
N TYR A 113 14.84 -3.42 -2.36
CA TYR A 113 13.79 -2.39 -2.41
C TYR A 113 14.15 -1.07 -1.71
N GLY A 114 15.22 -1.06 -0.90
CA GLY A 114 15.52 0.00 0.05
C GLY A 114 14.67 -0.14 1.32
N TYR A 115 14.28 0.97 1.93
CA TYR A 115 13.35 0.93 3.07
C TYR A 115 11.93 0.58 2.62
N VAL A 116 11.37 -0.46 3.21
CA VAL A 116 10.00 -0.92 3.04
C VAL A 116 9.25 -0.66 4.33
N ILE A 117 8.05 -0.09 4.23
CA ILE A 117 7.22 0.24 5.39
C ILE A 117 5.96 -0.64 5.34
N PHE A 118 5.73 -1.37 6.42
CA PHE A 118 4.52 -2.14 6.64
C PHE A 118 3.59 -1.37 7.58
N PHE A 119 2.31 -1.35 7.23
CA PHE A 119 1.23 -0.80 8.04
C PHE A 119 0.25 -1.92 8.34
N ASP A 120 0.26 -2.39 9.57
CA ASP A 120 -0.59 -3.50 10.00
C ASP A 120 -1.79 -2.93 10.75
N HIS A 121 -2.99 -3.08 10.18
CA HIS A 121 -4.23 -2.72 10.84
C HIS A 121 -4.72 -3.85 11.76
N ILE A 122 -4.85 -3.55 13.05
CA ILE A 122 -5.29 -4.47 14.09
C ILE A 122 -6.82 -4.47 14.14
N ILE A 123 -7.42 -5.47 13.49
CA ILE A 123 -8.85 -5.73 13.55
C ILE A 123 -9.13 -6.59 14.79
N ARG A 124 -9.92 -6.06 15.73
CA ARG A 124 -10.45 -6.87 16.84
C ARG A 124 -11.74 -7.53 16.35
N ARG A 125 -11.75 -8.86 16.29
CA ARG A 125 -13.00 -9.60 16.11
C ARG A 125 -13.80 -9.48 17.41
N ILE A 126 -15.04 -8.99 17.31
CA ILE A 126 -16.00 -9.13 18.40
C ILE A 126 -16.44 -10.59 18.35
N ASN A 127 -16.12 -11.35 19.39
CA ASN A 127 -16.66 -12.70 19.61
C ASN A 127 -18.03 -12.59 20.26
#